data_AF-A0A437LXQ0-F1
#
_entry.id   AF-A0A437LXQ0-F1
#
_cell.length_a   1.000
_cell.length_b   1.000
_cell.length_c   1.000
_cell.angle_alpha   90.00
_cell.angle_beta   90.00
_cell.angle_gamma   90.00
#
_symmetry.space_group_name_H-M   'P 1'
#
loop_
_entity.id
_entity.type
_entity.pdbx_description
1 polymer ?
#
loop_
_entity_poly.entity_id
_entity_poly.type
_entity_poly.pdbx_seq_one_letter_code
_entity_poly.pdbx_strand_id
1 'polypeptide(L)'
;MRSVGVAFAALLATGAMPANAVSTISGSSVFLDASDPLAFNVDFAAQGANSSGATGQATFNFLGASSGNTVYSFSYNIANTSTGLSSNSRLGAFGLNVSVDNPTLSATGTPFSAMTNGGNFNGLGVRDLCFYAGPNCNGGGNAGINVATGEVNGTFTLTFTSATSSLSLTDFVARWQAAQNNGSTSGLGTPNAIPEASTWAMLLIGFAGIGLTARPRRAREKLAIA
;
A
#
# COMPACT_ATOMS: atom_id res chain seq x y z
N MET A 1 -71.78 8.02 -2.04
CA MET A 1 -70.73 8.75 -1.30
C MET A 1 -69.41 8.05 -1.58
N ARG A 2 -68.49 8.73 -2.29
CA ARG A 2 -67.19 8.18 -2.74
C ARG A 2 -66.09 8.78 -1.86
N SER A 3 -65.34 7.94 -1.15
CA SER A 3 -64.15 8.34 -0.39
C SER A 3 -62.90 7.92 -1.16
N VAL A 4 -62.13 8.90 -1.63
CA VAL A 4 -60.81 8.72 -2.26
C VAL A 4 -59.77 8.81 -1.15
N GLY A 5 -59.05 7.72 -0.89
CA GLY A 5 -57.92 7.69 0.03
C GLY A 5 -56.64 8.12 -0.70
N VAL A 6 -56.05 9.24 -0.28
CA VAL A 6 -54.76 9.73 -0.72
C VAL A 6 -53.67 9.04 0.11
N ALA A 7 -52.79 8.26 -0.54
CA ALA A 7 -51.63 7.66 0.12
C ALA A 7 -50.37 8.51 -0.15
N PHE A 8 -49.76 8.99 0.94
CA PHE A 8 -48.51 9.75 0.98
C PHE A 8 -47.33 8.89 0.49
N ALA A 9 -46.58 9.39 -0.49
CA ALA A 9 -45.29 8.83 -0.90
C ALA A 9 -44.17 9.39 0.00
N ALA A 10 -43.50 8.53 0.76
CA ALA A 10 -42.33 8.88 1.55
C ALA A 10 -41.07 8.90 0.66
N LEU A 11 -40.50 10.09 0.46
CA LEU A 11 -39.23 10.28 -0.24
C LEU A 11 -38.09 9.90 0.73
N LEU A 12 -37.39 8.80 0.47
CA LEU A 12 -36.19 8.41 1.20
C LEU A 12 -35.05 9.36 0.84
N ALA A 13 -34.70 10.26 1.76
CA ALA A 13 -33.47 11.05 1.69
C ALA A 13 -32.27 10.11 1.94
N THR A 14 -31.68 9.57 0.87
CA THR A 14 -30.37 8.94 0.94
C THR A 14 -29.33 10.04 1.13
N GLY A 15 -28.77 10.10 2.33
CA GLY A 15 -27.71 11.05 2.68
C GLY A 15 -26.55 10.94 1.70
N ALA A 16 -26.13 12.09 1.16
CA ALA A 16 -24.86 12.20 0.49
C ALA A 16 -23.77 11.83 1.51
N MET A 17 -23.08 10.73 1.27
CA MET A 17 -21.89 10.39 2.06
C MET A 17 -20.82 11.44 1.77
N PRO A 18 -20.03 11.86 2.77
CA PRO A 18 -18.93 12.78 2.56
C PRO A 18 -17.96 12.17 1.54
N ALA A 19 -17.56 12.98 0.55
CA ALA A 19 -16.43 12.65 -0.30
C ALA A 19 -15.18 12.68 0.60
N ASN A 20 -14.60 11.50 0.84
CA ASN A 20 -13.30 11.39 1.50
C ASN A 20 -12.22 12.03 0.62
N ALA A 21 -11.16 12.56 1.25
CA ALA A 21 -10.09 13.19 0.51
C ALA A 21 -9.40 12.19 -0.44
N VAL A 22 -8.85 12.76 -1.51
CA VAL A 22 -8.33 12.00 -2.64
C VAL A 22 -6.82 11.94 -2.51
N SER A 23 -6.32 10.88 -1.89
CA SER A 23 -4.94 10.47 -2.04
C SER A 23 -4.71 9.94 -3.46
N THR A 24 -3.61 10.36 -4.10
CA THR A 24 -3.30 9.97 -5.49
C THR A 24 -1.94 9.32 -5.57
N ILE A 25 -1.81 8.27 -6.40
CA ILE A 25 -0.53 7.71 -6.81
C ILE A 25 -0.18 8.28 -8.19
N SER A 26 0.99 8.88 -8.34
CA SER A 26 1.49 9.41 -9.62
C SER A 26 2.90 8.89 -9.87
N GLY A 27 3.06 7.97 -10.82
CA GLY A 27 4.35 7.35 -11.10
C GLY A 27 4.93 6.65 -9.87
N SER A 28 6.13 7.05 -9.42
CA SER A 28 6.82 6.52 -8.24
C SER A 28 6.49 7.24 -6.92
N SER A 29 5.45 8.08 -6.91
CA SER A 29 5.08 8.93 -5.78
C SER A 29 3.67 8.64 -5.25
N VAL A 30 3.53 8.78 -3.94
CA VAL A 30 2.27 8.65 -3.20
C VAL A 30 2.01 9.95 -2.44
N PHE A 31 0.82 10.53 -2.59
CA PHE A 31 0.40 11.74 -1.89
C PHE A 31 -0.67 11.44 -0.84
N LEU A 32 -0.45 11.93 0.38
CA LEU A 32 -1.29 11.70 1.55
C LEU A 32 -1.81 13.02 2.11
N ASP A 33 -3.11 13.11 2.34
CA ASP A 33 -3.70 14.06 3.29
C ASP A 33 -3.73 13.41 4.69
N ALA A 34 -3.68 14.22 5.73
CA ALA A 34 -3.82 13.84 7.13
C ALA A 34 -5.12 13.06 7.44
N SER A 35 -6.15 13.20 6.60
CA SER A 35 -7.49 12.66 6.82
C SER A 35 -7.79 11.32 6.12
N ASP A 36 -6.89 10.83 5.25
CA ASP A 36 -7.20 9.70 4.36
C ASP A 36 -6.75 8.35 4.88
N PRO A 37 -7.61 7.31 4.89
CA PRO A 37 -7.14 5.93 4.96
C PRO A 37 -6.63 5.51 3.57
N LEU A 38 -5.31 5.43 3.38
CA LEU A 38 -4.69 4.97 2.14
C LEU A 38 -3.88 3.70 2.34
N ALA A 39 -4.13 2.68 1.52
CA ALA A 39 -3.26 1.52 1.36
C ALA A 39 -2.69 1.49 -0.06
N PHE A 40 -1.40 1.22 -0.19
CA PHE A 40 -0.74 1.09 -1.50
C PHE A 40 0.31 -0.02 -1.48
N ASN A 41 0.49 -0.67 -2.63
CA ASN A 41 1.51 -1.68 -2.81
C ASN A 41 2.71 -1.06 -3.52
N VAL A 42 3.91 -1.54 -3.18
CA VAL A 42 5.15 -1.23 -3.88
C VAL A 42 5.78 -2.55 -4.28
N ASP A 43 5.90 -2.75 -5.59
CA ASP A 43 6.60 -3.90 -6.14
C ASP A 43 8.06 -3.52 -6.34
N PHE A 44 8.96 -4.31 -5.74
CA PHE A 44 10.40 -4.16 -5.87
C PHE A 44 10.96 -5.21 -6.81
N ALA A 45 11.78 -4.77 -7.76
CA ALA A 45 12.54 -5.67 -8.63
C ALA A 45 14.03 -5.31 -8.56
N ALA A 46 14.89 -6.31 -8.35
CA ALA A 46 16.34 -6.13 -8.40
C ALA A 46 16.79 -5.65 -9.79
N GLN A 47 17.74 -4.71 -9.83
CA GLN A 47 18.28 -4.08 -11.04
C GLN A 47 19.79 -4.32 -11.20
N GLY A 48 20.29 -4.32 -12.44
CA GLY A 48 21.72 -4.39 -12.81
C GLY A 48 22.15 -5.72 -13.45
N ALA A 49 23.36 -5.77 -14.03
CA ALA A 49 23.85 -6.93 -14.78
C ALA A 49 23.92 -8.26 -13.99
N ASN A 50 23.85 -8.19 -12.66
CA ASN A 50 23.78 -9.33 -11.74
C ASN A 50 22.39 -9.49 -11.09
N SER A 51 21.34 -8.91 -11.67
CA SER A 51 19.95 -8.97 -11.17
C SER A 51 19.43 -10.41 -11.23
N SER A 52 19.83 -11.24 -10.26
CA SER A 52 19.14 -12.49 -9.95
C SER A 52 17.69 -12.09 -9.73
N GLY A 53 16.74 -12.58 -10.54
CA GLY A 53 15.33 -12.20 -10.61
C GLY A 53 14.59 -12.25 -9.27
N ALA A 54 15.00 -11.37 -8.37
CA ALA A 54 14.59 -11.26 -7.01
C ALA A 54 13.56 -10.14 -6.98
N THR A 55 12.41 -10.51 -6.48
CA THR A 55 11.23 -9.66 -6.44
C THR A 55 10.72 -9.63 -5.02
N GLY A 56 10.15 -8.49 -4.66
CA GLY A 56 9.52 -8.29 -3.36
C GLY A 56 8.31 -7.41 -3.53
N GLN A 57 7.42 -7.51 -2.56
CA GLN A 57 6.25 -6.66 -2.50
C GLN A 57 6.14 -6.12 -1.08
N ALA A 58 5.88 -4.83 -0.97
CA ALA A 58 5.50 -4.19 0.29
C ALA A 58 4.12 -3.57 0.15
N THR A 59 3.24 -3.84 1.10
CA THR A 59 1.98 -3.12 1.28
C THR A 59 2.16 -2.13 2.42
N PHE A 60 1.93 -0.86 2.17
CA PHE A 60 1.94 0.20 3.16
C PHE A 60 0.51 0.65 3.43
N ASN A 61 0.13 0.78 4.69
CA ASN A 61 -1.14 1.35 5.09
C ASN A 61 -0.89 2.59 5.92
N PHE A 62 -1.39 3.73 5.44
CA PHE A 62 -1.44 4.94 6.22
C PHE A 62 -2.55 4.81 7.28
N LEU A 63 -2.16 4.93 8.55
CA LEU A 63 -3.03 4.75 9.70
C LEU A 63 -3.64 6.07 10.18
N GLY A 64 -3.23 7.19 9.59
CA GLY A 64 -3.71 8.53 9.90
C GLY A 64 -2.64 9.44 10.49
N ALA A 65 -2.98 10.73 10.54
CA ALA A 65 -2.20 11.75 11.22
C ALA A 65 -2.77 12.05 12.62
N SER A 66 -1.92 12.49 13.53
CA SER A 66 -2.29 12.86 14.90
C SER A 66 -1.47 14.05 15.40
N SER A 67 -1.75 14.50 16.63
CA SER A 67 -1.01 15.57 17.30
C SER A 67 -0.98 16.88 16.49
N GLY A 68 -2.13 17.26 15.90
CA GLY A 68 -2.24 18.44 15.05
C GLY A 68 -1.44 18.30 13.74
N ASN A 69 -1.47 17.12 13.12
CA ASN A 69 -0.77 16.77 11.89
C ASN A 69 0.75 16.91 11.98
N THR A 70 1.32 16.65 13.15
CA THR A 70 2.77 16.55 13.34
C THR A 70 3.25 15.10 13.36
N VAL A 71 2.34 14.13 13.52
CA VAL A 71 2.67 12.70 13.65
C VAL A 71 1.89 11.91 12.61
N TYR A 72 2.59 11.26 11.69
CA TYR A 72 2.01 10.41 10.63
C TYR A 72 2.39 8.96 10.88
N SER A 73 1.40 8.08 10.98
CA SER A 73 1.61 6.67 11.33
C SER A 73 1.29 5.75 10.17
N PHE A 74 2.12 4.71 10.01
CA PHE A 74 2.02 3.73 8.94
C PHE A 74 2.17 2.32 9.51
N SER A 75 1.50 1.35 8.90
CA SER A 75 1.88 -0.05 8.96
C SER A 75 2.46 -0.49 7.62
N TYR A 76 3.30 -1.52 7.65
CA TYR A 76 3.77 -2.18 6.46
C TYR A 76 3.71 -3.70 6.61
N ASN A 77 3.51 -4.36 5.48
CA ASN A 77 3.74 -5.78 5.30
C ASN A 77 4.68 -5.97 4.12
N ILE A 78 5.78 -6.68 4.28
CA ILE A 78 6.77 -6.86 3.24
C ILE A 78 7.16 -8.32 3.09
N ALA A 79 7.22 -8.79 1.84
CA ALA A 79 7.57 -10.15 1.51
C ALA A 79 8.58 -10.20 0.36
N ASN A 80 9.41 -11.23 0.41
CA ASN A 80 10.19 -11.65 -0.73
C ASN A 80 9.36 -12.60 -1.58
N THR A 81 9.03 -12.18 -2.80
CA THR A 81 8.19 -12.91 -3.76
C THR A 81 9.01 -13.60 -4.85
N SER A 82 10.35 -13.66 -4.69
CA SER A 82 11.27 -14.25 -5.65
C SER A 82 10.94 -15.71 -5.91
N THR A 83 11.20 -16.19 -7.13
CA THR A 83 10.96 -17.58 -7.51
C THR A 83 12.22 -18.24 -8.08
N GLY A 84 12.18 -19.57 -8.21
CA GLY A 84 13.27 -20.35 -8.81
C GLY A 84 14.62 -20.13 -8.11
N LEU A 85 15.65 -19.86 -8.91
CA LEU A 85 17.03 -19.65 -8.45
C LEU A 85 17.19 -18.44 -7.51
N SER A 86 16.27 -17.48 -7.56
CA SER A 86 16.32 -16.27 -6.74
C SER A 86 15.61 -16.43 -5.38
N SER A 87 14.98 -17.57 -5.10
CA SER A 87 14.22 -17.81 -3.86
C SER A 87 15.04 -17.67 -2.57
N ASN A 88 16.35 -17.93 -2.64
CA ASN A 88 17.28 -17.75 -1.53
C ASN A 88 17.82 -16.32 -1.39
N SER A 89 17.49 -15.42 -2.32
CA SER A 89 17.84 -14.00 -2.17
C SER A 89 17.17 -13.45 -0.92
N ARG A 90 17.77 -12.41 -0.33
CA ARG A 90 17.23 -11.75 0.85
C ARG A 90 16.97 -10.29 0.55
N LEU A 91 15.77 -9.81 0.88
CA LEU A 91 15.51 -8.38 0.95
C LEU A 91 16.14 -7.86 2.24
N GLY A 92 17.27 -7.18 2.09
CA GLY A 92 18.10 -6.73 3.21
C GLY A 92 17.80 -5.30 3.64
N ALA A 93 17.29 -4.45 2.75
CA ALA A 93 16.88 -3.10 3.12
C ALA A 93 15.81 -2.57 2.16
N PHE A 94 15.04 -1.57 2.60
CA PHE A 94 14.19 -0.75 1.76
C PHE A 94 14.16 0.68 2.27
N GLY A 95 13.82 1.62 1.39
CA GLY A 95 13.85 3.04 1.71
C GLY A 95 12.98 3.85 0.78
N LEU A 96 12.73 5.09 1.17
CA LEU A 96 11.90 6.06 0.45
C LEU A 96 12.26 7.47 0.90
N ASN A 97 11.91 8.45 0.07
CA ASN A 97 12.02 9.86 0.38
C ASN A 97 10.69 10.40 0.89
N VAL A 98 10.75 11.45 1.70
CA VAL A 98 9.60 12.13 2.27
C VAL A 98 9.68 13.61 1.90
N SER A 99 8.55 14.22 1.53
CA SER A 99 8.54 15.63 1.08
C SER A 99 8.91 16.67 2.13
N VAL A 100 8.89 16.30 3.41
CA VAL A 100 9.19 17.21 4.52
C VAL A 100 10.49 16.78 5.16
N ASP A 101 11.42 17.73 5.25
CA ASP A 101 12.77 17.47 5.72
C ASP A 101 12.81 17.09 7.21
N ASN A 102 13.79 16.24 7.53
CA ASN A 102 14.18 15.89 8.91
C ASN A 102 13.05 15.37 9.82
N PRO A 103 12.23 14.38 9.38
CA PRO A 103 11.34 13.70 10.31
C PRO A 103 12.15 12.98 11.39
N THR A 104 11.60 12.92 12.59
CA THR A 104 12.00 11.89 13.55
C THR A 104 11.26 10.61 13.20
N LEU A 105 12.00 9.50 13.09
CA LEU A 105 11.47 8.19 12.74
C LEU A 105 11.47 7.27 13.96
N SER A 106 10.32 6.66 14.22
CA SER A 106 10.19 5.50 15.10
C SER A 106 9.67 4.33 14.26
N ALA A 107 10.24 3.15 14.40
CA ALA A 107 9.83 1.99 13.62
C ALA A 107 9.89 0.69 14.43
N THR A 108 9.06 -0.26 14.03
CA THR A 108 9.00 -1.64 14.52
C THR A 108 8.96 -2.61 13.34
N GLY A 109 9.21 -3.89 13.58
CA GLY A 109 9.09 -4.95 12.58
C GLY A 109 10.42 -5.66 12.33
N THR A 110 10.64 -6.78 13.03
CA THR A 110 11.85 -7.59 12.88
C THR A 110 11.86 -8.32 11.53
N PRO A 111 12.97 -8.34 10.78
CA PRO A 111 14.34 -8.06 11.21
C PRO A 111 14.82 -6.62 10.95
N PHE A 112 13.93 -5.69 10.60
CA PHE A 112 14.32 -4.35 10.16
C PHE A 112 14.50 -3.40 11.34
N SER A 113 15.67 -2.78 11.40
CA SER A 113 15.89 -1.53 12.12
C SER A 113 15.63 -0.36 11.17
N ALA A 114 15.37 0.83 11.69
CA ALA A 114 15.14 2.00 10.85
C ALA A 114 15.94 3.21 11.30
N MET A 115 16.28 4.08 10.36
CA MET A 115 16.95 5.35 10.62
C MET A 115 16.55 6.40 9.60
N THR A 116 16.60 7.66 10.02
CA THR A 116 16.48 8.83 9.16
C THR A 116 17.84 9.25 8.62
N ASN A 117 17.84 9.97 7.50
CA ASN A 117 19.05 10.33 6.76
C ASN A 117 19.89 9.08 6.46
N GLY A 118 19.18 7.99 6.13
CA GLY A 118 19.48 6.67 6.63
C GLY A 118 20.58 5.88 5.92
N GLY A 119 21.12 6.42 4.83
CA GLY A 119 22.32 5.86 4.22
C GLY A 119 22.16 5.51 2.75
N ASN A 120 23.33 5.31 2.13
CA ASN A 120 23.48 5.12 0.71
C ASN A 120 23.03 3.71 0.28
N PHE A 121 21.99 3.65 -0.54
CA PHE A 121 21.70 2.49 -1.37
C PHE A 121 22.68 2.55 -2.55
N ASN A 122 23.80 1.82 -2.45
CA ASN A 122 24.85 1.85 -3.48
C ASN A 122 24.25 1.69 -4.89
N GLY A 123 24.55 2.66 -5.76
CA GLY A 123 24.02 2.76 -7.13
C GLY A 123 22.66 3.45 -7.27
N LEU A 124 21.94 3.74 -6.18
CA LEU A 124 20.62 4.39 -6.16
C LEU A 124 20.55 5.67 -5.30
N GLY A 125 21.62 5.98 -4.57
CA GLY A 125 21.75 7.20 -3.78
C GLY A 125 21.23 7.08 -2.36
N VAL A 126 21.02 8.23 -1.70
CA VAL A 126 20.55 8.31 -0.31
C VAL A 126 19.02 8.38 -0.29
N ARG A 127 18.42 7.81 0.76
CA ARG A 127 17.00 7.99 1.07
C ARG A 127 16.81 8.61 2.43
N ASP A 128 15.74 9.39 2.56
CA ASP A 128 15.41 10.05 3.83
C ASP A 128 15.09 9.03 4.90
N LEU A 129 14.32 8.00 4.54
CA LEU A 129 14.02 6.87 5.40
C LEU A 129 14.71 5.63 4.87
N CYS A 130 15.31 4.88 5.79
CA CYS A 130 15.79 3.55 5.48
C CYS A 130 15.46 2.57 6.59
N PHE A 131 14.99 1.40 6.15
CA PHE A 131 14.72 0.21 6.93
C PHE A 131 15.70 -0.86 6.49
N TYR A 132 16.47 -1.42 7.41
CA TYR A 132 17.57 -2.32 7.08
C TYR A 132 17.66 -3.48 8.06
N ALA A 133 18.02 -4.63 7.52
CA ALA A 133 18.41 -5.82 8.24
C ALA A 133 19.92 -5.99 8.05
N GLY A 134 20.64 -6.18 9.16
CA GLY A 134 22.11 -6.22 9.16
C GLY A 134 22.71 -4.87 9.59
N PRO A 135 23.89 -4.48 9.09
CA PRO A 135 24.63 -3.36 9.66
C PRO A 135 24.13 -1.98 9.23
N ASN A 136 23.56 -1.84 8.03
CA ASN A 136 23.03 -0.58 7.48
C ASN A 136 22.28 -0.81 6.16
N CYS A 137 21.81 0.28 5.56
CA CYS A 137 21.11 0.35 4.26
C CYS A 137 21.98 -0.03 3.06
N ASN A 138 23.30 -0.01 3.25
CA ASN A 138 24.24 -0.55 2.29
C ASN A 138 24.35 -2.10 2.38
N GLY A 139 23.43 -2.77 3.08
CA GLY A 139 23.37 -4.23 3.16
C GLY A 139 24.59 -4.86 3.84
N GLY A 140 24.81 -6.14 3.53
CA GLY A 140 25.81 -6.99 4.19
C GLY A 140 25.22 -7.78 5.38
N GLY A 141 26.09 -8.52 6.06
CA GLY A 141 25.74 -9.24 7.29
C GLY A 141 24.85 -10.47 7.11
N ASN A 142 24.56 -10.91 5.86
CA ASN A 142 23.71 -12.08 5.59
C ASN A 142 22.32 -11.99 6.27
N ALA A 143 21.82 -10.77 6.45
CA ALA A 143 20.53 -10.50 7.08
C ALA A 143 19.45 -10.17 6.03
N GLY A 144 18.20 -10.10 6.49
CA GLY A 144 17.04 -9.81 5.66
C GLY A 144 16.11 -10.99 5.51
N ILE A 145 15.05 -10.78 4.73
CA ILE A 145 13.95 -11.75 4.58
C ILE A 145 14.12 -12.51 3.25
N ASN A 146 14.12 -13.84 3.32
CA ASN A 146 14.05 -14.71 2.14
C ASN A 146 12.61 -15.21 1.94
N VAL A 147 12.36 -15.95 0.86
CA VAL A 147 11.02 -16.50 0.58
C VAL A 147 10.50 -17.38 1.73
N ALA A 148 11.38 -18.15 2.38
CA ALA A 148 11.02 -19.01 3.51
C ALA A 148 10.66 -18.23 4.78
N THR A 149 11.07 -16.95 4.90
CA THR A 149 10.70 -16.09 6.02
C THR A 149 9.21 -15.73 5.97
N GLY A 150 8.63 -15.67 4.77
CA GLY A 150 7.27 -15.21 4.54
C GLY A 150 7.14 -13.69 4.69
N GLU A 151 5.92 -13.27 5.01
CA GLU A 151 5.55 -11.88 5.25
C GLU A 151 6.09 -11.36 6.59
N VAL A 152 6.65 -10.16 6.57
CA VAL A 152 7.09 -9.44 7.77
C VAL A 152 6.28 -8.17 7.93
N ASN A 153 5.66 -8.03 9.09
CA ASN A 153 4.87 -6.87 9.45
C ASN A 153 5.67 -5.91 10.35
N GLY A 154 5.39 -4.63 10.21
CA GLY A 154 5.91 -3.60 11.08
C GLY A 154 5.09 -2.32 11.02
N THR A 155 5.51 -1.35 11.81
CA THR A 155 4.93 -0.01 11.82
C THR A 155 6.05 1.01 11.79
N PHE A 156 5.74 2.20 11.27
CA PHE A 156 6.61 3.34 11.48
C PHE A 156 5.82 4.62 11.63
N THR A 157 6.40 5.56 12.36
CA THR A 157 5.82 6.86 12.64
C THR A 157 6.83 7.93 12.28
N LEU A 158 6.38 8.92 11.53
CA LEU A 158 7.13 10.12 11.18
C LEU A 158 6.61 11.28 12.02
N THR A 159 7.51 11.90 12.77
CA THR A 159 7.20 13.07 13.59
C THR A 159 7.93 14.29 13.05
N PHE A 160 7.16 15.34 12.76
CA PHE A 160 7.65 16.61 12.23
C PHE A 160 7.62 17.69 13.30
N THR A 161 8.49 18.69 13.16
CA THR A 161 8.56 19.84 14.08
C THR A 161 7.40 20.82 13.91
N SER A 162 6.62 20.71 12.83
CA SER A 162 5.50 21.59 12.51
C SER A 162 4.39 20.83 11.81
N ALA A 163 3.15 21.32 11.97
CA ALA A 163 1.98 20.72 11.36
C ALA A 163 2.12 20.71 9.84
N THR A 164 1.86 19.55 9.25
CA THR A 164 1.93 19.35 7.80
C THR A 164 0.52 19.11 7.26
N SER A 165 0.16 19.75 6.15
CA SER A 165 -1.16 19.52 5.52
C SER A 165 -1.16 18.34 4.55
N SER A 166 -0.01 18.03 3.95
CA SER A 166 0.14 16.92 3.02
C SER A 166 1.55 16.35 3.07
N LEU A 167 1.64 15.03 2.91
CA LEU A 167 2.90 14.30 2.91
C LEU A 167 3.02 13.52 1.59
N SER A 168 4.15 13.62 0.91
CA SER A 168 4.44 12.71 -0.20
C SER A 168 5.58 11.76 0.10
N LEU A 169 5.42 10.51 -0.36
CA LEU A 169 6.38 9.44 -0.27
C LEU A 169 6.86 9.12 -1.69
N THR A 170 8.16 9.19 -1.95
CA THR A 170 8.72 9.01 -3.30
C THR A 170 9.94 8.12 -3.31
N ASP A 171 10.39 7.74 -4.51
CA ASP A 171 11.68 7.09 -4.75
C ASP A 171 11.89 5.81 -3.94
N PHE A 172 10.86 4.96 -3.90
CA PHE A 172 10.94 3.67 -3.23
C PHE A 172 12.08 2.84 -3.79
N VAL A 173 12.91 2.30 -2.90
CA VAL A 173 14.05 1.44 -3.26
C VAL A 173 14.15 0.26 -2.32
N ALA A 174 14.74 -0.81 -2.82
CA ALA A 174 15.06 -2.00 -2.07
C ALA A 174 16.52 -2.38 -2.30
N ARG A 175 17.11 -3.08 -1.34
CA ARG A 175 18.42 -3.71 -1.49
C ARG A 175 18.29 -5.21 -1.29
N TRP A 176 18.76 -5.94 -2.28
CA TRP A 176 18.78 -7.38 -2.34
C TRP A 176 20.17 -7.92 -2.04
N GLN A 177 20.23 -9.00 -1.28
CA GLN A 177 21.42 -9.82 -1.10
C GLN A 177 21.16 -11.15 -1.79
N ALA A 178 21.76 -11.36 -2.96
CA ALA A 178 21.61 -12.59 -3.71
C ALA A 178 22.30 -13.76 -2.99
N ALA A 179 21.76 -14.96 -3.16
CA ALA A 179 22.41 -16.20 -2.73
C ALA A 179 23.32 -16.82 -3.81
N GLN A 180 23.12 -16.48 -5.08
CA GLN A 180 23.77 -17.17 -6.20
C GLN A 180 24.92 -16.41 -6.86
N ASN A 181 25.05 -15.12 -6.60
CA ASN A 181 26.18 -14.32 -7.07
C ASN A 181 26.61 -13.42 -5.92
N ASN A 182 27.91 -13.36 -5.67
CA ASN A 182 28.56 -12.71 -4.52
C ASN A 182 28.44 -11.17 -4.54
N GLY A 183 27.30 -10.63 -4.97
CA GLY A 183 27.05 -9.22 -5.21
C GLY A 183 25.76 -8.77 -4.53
N SER A 184 25.85 -7.66 -3.79
CA SER A 184 24.67 -6.89 -3.43
C SER A 184 24.06 -6.29 -4.68
N THR A 185 22.77 -6.50 -4.92
CA THR A 185 22.02 -5.84 -5.98
C THR A 185 21.01 -4.87 -5.37
N SER A 186 20.79 -3.75 -6.03
CA SER A 186 19.80 -2.76 -5.60
C SER A 186 18.59 -2.85 -6.54
N GLY A 187 17.39 -2.61 -6.03
CA GLY A 187 16.14 -2.68 -6.77
C GLY A 187 15.35 -1.38 -6.67
N LEU A 188 14.60 -1.07 -7.72
CA LEU A 188 13.66 0.05 -7.73
C LEU A 188 12.26 -0.46 -7.36
N GLY A 189 11.56 0.33 -6.56
CA GLY A 189 10.17 0.11 -6.19
C GLY A 189 9.24 0.97 -7.03
N THR A 190 8.18 0.38 -7.57
CA THR A 190 7.10 1.12 -8.21
C THR A 190 5.82 0.97 -7.39
N PRO A 191 5.26 2.05 -6.83
CA PRO A 191 3.98 2.00 -6.17
C PRO A 191 2.89 1.74 -7.20
N ASN A 192 2.07 0.73 -6.93
CA ASN A 192 0.91 0.34 -7.71
C ASN A 192 -0.33 0.52 -6.83
N ALA A 193 -1.35 1.18 -7.35
CA ALA A 193 -2.62 1.31 -6.66
C ALA A 193 -3.27 -0.07 -6.52
N ILE A 194 -3.62 -0.46 -5.30
CA ILE A 194 -4.62 -1.50 -5.11
C ILE A 194 -5.96 -0.89 -5.55
N PRO A 195 -6.80 -1.58 -6.34
CA PRO A 195 -8.14 -1.07 -6.66
C PRO A 195 -8.85 -0.64 -5.38
N GLU A 196 -9.24 0.63 -5.33
CA GLU A 196 -9.90 1.22 -4.16
C GLU A 196 -11.09 0.36 -3.74
N ALA A 197 -11.43 0.35 -2.44
CA ALA A 197 -12.65 -0.31 -1.95
C ALA A 197 -13.91 0.19 -2.69
N SER A 198 -13.88 1.43 -3.19
CA SER A 198 -14.88 2.02 -4.09
C SER A 198 -14.97 1.28 -5.43
N THR A 199 -13.85 0.84 -6.01
CA THR A 199 -13.82 0.04 -7.26
C THR A 199 -14.46 -1.32 -7.03
N TRP A 200 -14.19 -1.96 -5.89
CA TRP A 200 -14.90 -3.18 -5.49
C TRP A 200 -16.39 -2.92 -5.25
N ALA A 201 -16.75 -1.83 -4.59
CA ALA A 201 -18.14 -1.46 -4.38
C ALA A 201 -18.86 -1.19 -5.70
N MET A 202 -18.24 -0.50 -6.65
CA MET A 202 -18.79 -0.23 -7.99
C MET A 202 -18.91 -1.51 -8.81
N LEU A 203 -17.97 -2.44 -8.68
CA LEU A 203 -18.04 -3.77 -9.28
C LEU A 203 -19.21 -4.57 -8.68
N LEU A 204 -19.35 -4.59 -7.35
CA LEU A 204 -20.45 -5.26 -6.66
C LEU A 204 -21.81 -4.62 -6.97
N ILE A 205 -21.90 -3.29 -7.01
CA ILE A 205 -23.11 -2.54 -7.38
C ILE A 205 -23.44 -2.80 -8.85
N GLY A 206 -22.44 -2.81 -9.74
CA GLY A 206 -22.62 -3.12 -11.16
C GLY A 206 -23.17 -4.53 -11.36
N PHE A 207 -22.59 -5.54 -10.70
CA PHE A 207 -23.09 -6.91 -10.75
C PHE A 207 -24.47 -7.06 -10.10
N ALA A 208 -24.74 -6.39 -8.97
CA ALA A 208 -26.06 -6.40 -8.35
C ALA A 208 -27.12 -5.74 -9.25
N GLY A 209 -26.79 -4.65 -9.93
CA GLY A 209 -27.67 -3.96 -10.88
C GLY A 209 -28.05 -4.84 -12.08
N ILE A 210 -27.08 -5.56 -12.65
CA ILE A 210 -27.33 -6.52 -13.73
C ILE A 210 -28.17 -7.70 -13.22
N GLY A 211 -27.87 -8.24 -12.03
CA GLY A 211 -28.65 -9.34 -11.44
C GLY A 211 -30.12 -9.01 -11.18
N LEU A 212 -30.43 -7.76 -10.80
CA LEU A 212 -31.80 -7.30 -10.58
C LEU A 212 -32.57 -7.09 -11.89
N THR A 213 -31.91 -6.63 -12.95
CA THR A 213 -32.54 -6.39 -14.26
C THR A 213 -32.66 -7.67 -15.09
N ALA A 214 -31.73 -8.61 -14.94
CA ALA A 214 -31.74 -9.89 -15.63
C ALA A 214 -32.68 -10.94 -15.00
N ARG A 215 -33.37 -10.63 -13.89
CA ARG A 215 -34.29 -11.57 -13.23
C ARG A 215 -35.48 -11.86 -14.16
N PRO A 216 -35.57 -13.04 -14.81
CA PRO A 216 -36.71 -13.34 -15.65
C PRO A 216 -37.94 -13.42 -14.75
N ARG A 217 -38.96 -12.61 -15.07
CA ARG A 217 -40.30 -12.80 -14.49
C ARG A 217 -40.75 -14.18 -14.95
N ARG A 218 -40.58 -15.21 -14.11
CA ARG A 218 -41.26 -16.48 -14.31
C ARG A 218 -42.75 -16.15 -14.38
N ALA A 219 -43.27 -16.14 -15.60
CA ALA A 219 -44.67 -15.92 -15.86
C ALA A 219 -45.43 -16.98 -15.06
N ARG A 220 -46.33 -16.54 -14.18
CA ARG A 220 -47.37 -17.42 -13.62
C ARG A 220 -48.19 -17.85 -14.83
N GLU A 221 -47.85 -19.02 -15.38
CA GLU A 221 -48.74 -19.69 -16.31
C GLU A 221 -50.06 -19.94 -15.58
N LYS A 222 -51.12 -19.37 -16.14
CA LYS A 222 -52.48 -19.56 -15.70
C LYS A 222 -52.82 -21.04 -15.89
N LEU A 223 -52.93 -21.79 -14.79
CA LEU A 223 -53.67 -23.05 -14.80
C LEU A 223 -55.15 -22.73 -14.60
N ALA A 224 -55.85 -22.64 -15.72
CA ALA A 224 -57.30 -22.67 -15.80
C ALA A 224 -57.72 -24.11 -16.14
N ILE A 225 -58.34 -24.82 -15.19
CA ILE A 225 -59.10 -26.08 -15.34
C ILE A 225 -59.96 -26.17 -14.07
N ALA A 226 -61.24 -26.53 -14.04
CA ALA A 226 -62.38 -26.60 -14.95
C ALA A 226 -63.62 -26.63 -14.03
#